data_AF-A0A9E3SG24-F1
#
_entry.id   AF-A0A9E3SG24-F1
#
_cell.length_a   1.000
_cell.length_b   1.000
_cell.length_c   1.000
_cell.angle_alpha   90.00
_cell.angle_beta   90.00
_cell.angle_gamma   90.00
#
_symmetry.space_group_name_H-M   'P 1'
#
loop_
_entity.id
_entity.type
_entity.pdbx_description
1 polymer ?
#
loop_
_entity_poly.entity_id
_entity_poly.type
_entity_poly.pdbx_seq_one_letter_code
_entity_poly.pdbx_strand_id
1 'polypeptide(L)'
;MLRIAAIEGDIGADLRVAYKITGLQERMGLLEAAGVRADPALVQEAAAGLSDSDERLSDSSRDYLLSLPLFALTPDTSKLDESAIAAWIEFENFRIRLDLSKVLLEAHLKPGKYFGQFEALRNFDNARIDAELMRLVRGDSVFAEALNQASIAAIESNARPESAFQNSFRRLRSGAGAFAPVLTYIADMRITDALQSAINRAPRSRYLAALEVFGNVRAAAVRALGGSPDATALKLALQTQYELMNAQQPEADVAHLLNLDATRVEIEVALARLGDNALLAGRIASLRTQIERVQQLKVNVNMNVNSRPDLIAQNEIAHLLLRAGELDSAEREWTAAADGALIMLRQAEGRNRSSLSSYLGAVYYNLACAQSLQLKSSKALESLKKAVEHGYNDFAWMLEDGDLYEVRHHAGFAAWFENVAPPSVADRLRTGG
;
A
#
# COMPACT_ATOMS: atom_id res chain seq x y z
N MET A 1 2.39 26.96 -31.22
CA MET A 1 3.78 27.11 -30.72
C MET A 1 4.07 28.58 -30.44
N LEU A 2 3.67 29.08 -29.28
CA LEU A 2 4.06 30.40 -28.78
C LEU A 2 5.40 30.25 -28.06
N ARG A 3 6.46 30.91 -28.56
CA ARG A 3 7.74 31.03 -27.88
C ARG A 3 7.59 32.03 -26.74
N ILE A 4 7.49 31.54 -25.50
CA ILE A 4 7.59 32.38 -24.31
C ILE A 4 9.08 32.57 -24.03
N ALA A 5 9.60 33.75 -24.39
CA ALA A 5 10.89 34.22 -23.93
C ALA A 5 10.80 34.48 -22.41
N ALA A 6 11.92 34.29 -21.70
CA ALA A 6 12.02 34.54 -20.27
C ALA A 6 11.69 36.01 -19.97
N ILE A 7 10.49 36.26 -19.44
CA ILE A 7 10.06 37.54 -18.90
C ILE A 7 10.43 37.52 -17.41
N GLU A 8 11.23 38.48 -16.96
CA GLU A 8 11.60 38.73 -15.55
C GLU A 8 10.40 39.30 -14.74
N GLY A 9 9.19 38.81 -15.00
CA GLY A 9 7.93 39.26 -14.39
C GLY A 9 7.32 38.21 -13.47
N ASP A 10 6.34 38.60 -12.65
CA ASP A 10 5.49 37.67 -11.91
C ASP A 10 4.62 36.89 -12.92
N ILE A 11 5.18 35.79 -13.42
CA ILE A 11 4.53 34.90 -14.39
C ILE A 11 3.15 34.47 -13.90
N GLY A 12 2.95 34.34 -12.58
CA GLY A 12 1.65 33.99 -12.02
C GLY A 12 0.61 35.10 -12.20
N ALA A 13 1.00 36.37 -12.05
CA ALA A 13 0.12 37.50 -12.33
C ALA A 13 -0.25 37.57 -13.82
N ASP A 14 0.73 37.36 -14.71
CA ASP A 14 0.52 37.37 -16.15
C ASP A 14 -0.42 36.23 -16.60
N LEU A 15 -0.28 35.03 -16.02
CA LEU A 15 -1.18 33.90 -16.27
C LEU A 15 -2.63 34.22 -15.88
N ARG A 16 -2.85 34.83 -14.71
CA ARG A 16 -4.20 35.23 -14.26
C ARG A 16 -4.83 36.28 -15.16
N VAL A 17 -4.05 37.26 -15.61
CA VAL A 17 -4.52 38.29 -16.55
C VAL A 17 -4.88 37.65 -17.89
N ALA A 18 -3.98 36.82 -18.44
CA ALA A 18 -4.20 36.12 -19.70
C ALA A 18 -5.48 35.27 -19.65
N TYR A 19 -5.64 34.46 -18.60
CA TYR A 19 -6.81 33.59 -18.43
C TYR A 19 -8.13 34.37 -18.49
N LYS A 20 -8.19 35.55 -17.88
CA LYS A 20 -9.41 36.38 -17.84
C LYS A 20 -9.77 36.95 -19.21
N ILE A 21 -8.79 37.34 -20.00
CA ILE A 21 -9.01 38.05 -21.28
C ILE A 21 -9.10 37.13 -22.49
N THR A 22 -8.68 35.87 -22.37
CA THR A 22 -8.64 34.93 -23.49
C THR A 22 -9.93 34.12 -23.64
N GLY A 23 -10.10 33.51 -24.82
CA GLY A 23 -11.20 32.60 -25.10
C GLY A 23 -11.06 31.24 -24.42
N LEU A 24 -12.07 30.40 -24.59
CA LEU A 24 -12.18 29.07 -23.98
C LEU A 24 -10.95 28.19 -24.26
N GLN A 25 -10.55 28.09 -25.53
CA GLN A 25 -9.46 27.22 -25.95
C GLN A 25 -8.11 27.67 -25.38
N GLU A 26 -7.88 28.98 -25.30
CA GLU A 26 -6.68 29.54 -24.68
C GLU A 26 -6.68 29.35 -23.17
N ARG A 27 -7.83 29.47 -22.49
CA ARG A 27 -7.95 29.18 -21.05
C ARG A 27 -7.57 27.74 -20.73
N MET A 28 -8.07 26.78 -21.51
CA MET A 28 -7.69 25.36 -21.37
C MET A 28 -6.18 25.17 -21.56
N GLY A 29 -5.59 25.79 -22.60
CA GLY A 29 -4.14 25.70 -22.84
C GLY A 29 -3.30 26.35 -21.74
N LEU A 30 -3.79 27.42 -21.10
CA LEU A 30 -3.14 28.05 -19.96
C LEU A 30 -3.16 27.15 -18.72
N LEU A 31 -4.29 26.48 -18.44
CA LEU A 31 -4.42 25.50 -17.36
C LEU A 31 -3.47 24.31 -17.56
N GLU A 32 -3.43 23.76 -18.78
CA GLU A 32 -2.50 22.67 -19.14
C GLU A 32 -1.04 23.09 -18.92
N ALA A 33 -0.65 24.26 -19.44
CA ALA A 33 0.71 24.77 -19.30
C ALA A 33 1.10 25.06 -17.85
N ALA A 34 0.19 25.59 -17.04
CA ALA A 34 0.40 25.81 -15.61
C ALA A 34 0.53 24.48 -14.86
N GLY A 35 -0.29 23.48 -15.23
CA GLY A 35 -0.28 22.16 -14.59
C GLY A 35 1.01 21.40 -14.84
N VAL A 36 1.53 21.41 -16.08
CA VAL A 36 2.84 20.83 -16.43
C VAL A 36 3.97 21.44 -15.58
N ARG A 37 3.84 22.71 -15.17
CA ARG A 37 4.82 23.42 -14.34
C ARG A 37 4.57 23.31 -12.85
N ALA A 38 3.47 22.66 -12.44
CA ALA A 38 2.96 22.68 -11.07
C ALA A 38 2.84 24.11 -10.48
N ASP A 39 2.48 25.09 -11.31
CA ASP A 39 2.35 26.49 -10.94
C ASP A 39 0.96 26.74 -10.33
N PRO A 40 0.83 27.17 -9.05
CA PRO A 40 -0.47 27.34 -8.39
C PRO A 40 -1.18 28.64 -8.77
N ALA A 41 -0.63 29.47 -9.67
CA ALA A 41 -1.13 30.80 -9.94
C ALA A 41 -2.60 30.89 -10.40
N LEU A 42 -3.14 29.81 -10.99
CA LEU A 42 -4.49 29.71 -11.52
C LEU A 42 -5.45 28.89 -10.64
N VAL A 43 -5.08 28.56 -9.39
CA VAL A 43 -5.96 27.76 -8.49
C VAL A 43 -7.33 28.41 -8.30
N GLN A 44 -7.38 29.73 -8.14
CA GLN A 44 -8.65 30.46 -7.99
C GLN A 44 -9.53 30.32 -9.24
N GLU A 45 -8.94 30.57 -10.41
CA GLU A 45 -9.61 30.53 -11.70
C GLU A 45 -10.10 29.11 -12.05
N ALA A 46 -9.30 28.09 -11.75
CA ALA A 46 -9.67 26.70 -11.96
C ALA A 46 -10.75 26.24 -10.97
N ALA A 47 -10.71 26.68 -9.70
CA ALA A 47 -11.77 26.38 -8.74
C ALA A 47 -13.13 26.94 -9.21
N ALA A 48 -13.15 28.14 -9.78
CA ALA A 48 -14.35 28.69 -10.42
C ALA A 48 -14.76 27.92 -11.69
N GLY A 49 -13.77 27.45 -12.47
CA GLY A 49 -14.00 26.68 -13.69
C GLY A 49 -14.60 25.29 -13.47
N LEU A 50 -14.53 24.72 -12.26
CA LEU A 50 -15.12 23.41 -11.95
C LEU A 50 -16.63 23.35 -12.21
N SER A 51 -17.35 24.45 -11.97
CA SER A 51 -18.79 24.53 -12.21
C SER A 51 -19.16 25.16 -13.55
N ASP A 52 -18.21 25.30 -14.48
CA ASP A 52 -18.49 25.88 -15.79
C ASP A 52 -19.45 24.98 -16.59
N SER A 53 -20.33 25.61 -17.36
CA SER A 53 -21.28 24.91 -18.23
C SER A 53 -20.63 24.21 -19.42
N ASP A 54 -19.43 24.64 -19.84
CA ASP A 54 -18.64 23.93 -20.85
C ASP A 54 -17.79 22.84 -20.17
N GLU A 55 -18.20 21.59 -20.36
CA GLU A 55 -17.58 20.39 -19.80
C GLU A 55 -16.06 20.36 -20.02
N ARG A 56 -15.57 20.87 -21.16
CA ARG A 56 -14.13 20.86 -21.48
C ARG A 56 -13.32 21.78 -20.57
N LEU A 57 -13.90 22.91 -20.16
CA LEU A 57 -13.24 23.83 -19.22
C LEU A 57 -13.29 23.29 -17.79
N SER A 58 -14.41 22.68 -17.40
CA SER A 58 -14.53 21.98 -16.13
C SER A 58 -13.48 20.86 -16.02
N ASP A 59 -13.36 20.01 -17.04
CA ASP A 59 -12.36 18.94 -17.11
C ASP A 59 -10.93 19.48 -17.05
N SER A 60 -10.62 20.50 -17.87
CA SER A 60 -9.27 21.11 -17.87
C SER A 60 -8.93 21.75 -16.52
N SER A 61 -9.92 22.34 -15.85
CA SER A 61 -9.76 22.92 -14.52
C SER A 61 -9.48 21.83 -13.50
N ARG A 62 -10.22 20.72 -13.55
CA ARG A 62 -10.01 19.55 -12.70
C ARG A 62 -8.61 18.95 -12.92
N ASP A 63 -8.19 18.73 -14.15
CA ASP A 63 -6.88 18.15 -14.48
C ASP A 63 -5.72 19.01 -13.97
N TYR A 64 -5.81 20.33 -14.19
CA TYR A 64 -4.85 21.28 -13.64
C TYR A 64 -4.79 21.20 -12.11
N LEU A 65 -5.93 21.23 -11.42
CA LEU A 65 -5.95 21.14 -9.96
C LEU A 65 -5.40 19.78 -9.46
N LEU A 66 -5.63 18.68 -10.19
CA LEU A 66 -5.08 17.37 -9.87
C LEU A 66 -3.55 17.28 -10.09
N SER A 67 -2.98 18.11 -10.95
CA SER A 67 -1.53 18.17 -11.17
C SER A 67 -0.76 18.83 -10.02
N LEU A 68 -1.46 19.58 -9.16
CA LEU A 68 -0.85 20.32 -8.06
C LEU A 68 -0.74 19.47 -6.78
N PRO A 69 0.20 19.81 -5.88
CA PRO A 69 0.23 19.21 -4.55
C PRO A 69 -0.95 19.71 -3.70
N LEU A 70 -1.47 18.86 -2.80
CA LEU A 70 -2.67 19.14 -1.99
C LEU A 70 -2.54 20.45 -1.19
N PHE A 71 -1.37 20.77 -0.65
CA PHE A 71 -1.15 21.99 0.12
C PHE A 71 -1.19 23.29 -0.70
N ALA A 72 -1.11 23.20 -2.04
CA ALA A 72 -1.20 24.36 -2.93
C ALA A 72 -2.66 24.69 -3.32
N LEU A 73 -3.62 23.84 -2.94
CA LEU A 73 -5.03 23.97 -3.27
C LEU A 73 -5.76 24.86 -2.26
N THR A 74 -5.45 26.16 -2.27
CA THR A 74 -6.02 27.14 -1.32
C THR A 74 -6.75 28.29 -2.04
N PRO A 75 -7.86 28.02 -2.76
CA PRO A 75 -8.66 29.11 -3.34
C PRO A 75 -9.32 29.93 -2.22
N ASP A 76 -9.53 31.21 -2.50
CA ASP A 76 -10.36 32.08 -1.69
C ASP A 76 -11.83 31.76 -1.99
N THR A 77 -12.43 30.92 -1.16
CA THR A 77 -13.82 30.46 -1.33
C THR A 77 -14.83 31.60 -1.19
N SER A 78 -14.47 32.73 -0.59
CA SER A 78 -15.33 33.92 -0.53
C SER A 78 -15.53 34.61 -1.89
N LYS A 79 -14.67 34.29 -2.86
CA LYS A 79 -14.74 34.80 -4.25
C LYS A 79 -15.40 33.83 -5.22
N LEU A 80 -15.81 32.65 -4.76
CA LEU A 80 -16.53 31.68 -5.56
C LEU A 80 -18.04 31.90 -5.40
N ASP A 81 -18.78 31.68 -6.48
CA ASP A 81 -20.24 31.61 -6.37
C ASP A 81 -20.68 30.28 -5.75
N GLU A 82 -21.97 30.16 -5.44
CA GLU A 82 -22.52 28.96 -4.77
C GLU A 82 -22.28 27.67 -5.55
N SER A 83 -22.36 27.72 -6.90
CA SER A 83 -22.14 26.55 -7.74
C SER A 83 -20.66 26.14 -7.74
N ALA A 84 -19.75 27.12 -7.80
CA ALA A 84 -18.31 26.89 -7.74
C ALA A 84 -17.87 26.40 -6.36
N ILE A 85 -18.50 26.87 -5.27
CA ILE A 85 -18.27 26.35 -3.92
C ILE A 85 -18.68 24.88 -3.84
N ALA A 86 -19.87 24.53 -4.34
CA ALA A 86 -20.33 23.14 -4.35
C ALA A 86 -19.38 22.24 -5.16
N ALA A 87 -19.02 22.65 -6.38
CA ALA A 87 -18.10 21.91 -7.23
C ALA A 87 -16.69 21.80 -6.62
N TRP A 88 -16.21 22.85 -5.95
CA TRP A 88 -14.95 22.81 -5.20
C TRP A 88 -14.97 21.79 -4.07
N ILE A 89 -16.04 21.75 -3.27
CA ILE A 89 -16.19 20.76 -2.19
C ILE A 89 -16.19 19.33 -2.75
N GLU A 90 -16.90 19.09 -3.86
CA GLU A 90 -16.88 17.80 -4.55
C GLU A 90 -15.49 17.44 -5.05
N PHE A 91 -14.78 18.40 -5.66
CA PHE A 91 -13.41 18.23 -6.11
C PHE A 91 -12.46 17.89 -4.94
N GLU A 92 -12.52 18.62 -3.82
CA GLU A 92 -11.68 18.32 -2.65
C GLU A 92 -11.95 16.92 -2.11
N ASN A 93 -13.22 16.53 -2.01
CA ASN A 93 -13.60 15.19 -1.57
C ASN A 93 -13.04 14.13 -2.53
N PHE A 94 -13.17 14.34 -3.83
CA PHE A 94 -12.57 13.47 -4.84
C PHE A 94 -11.04 13.42 -4.71
N ARG A 95 -10.38 14.56 -4.53
CA ARG A 95 -8.92 14.63 -4.41
C ARG A 95 -8.41 13.86 -3.20
N ILE A 96 -9.06 14.01 -2.06
CA ILE A 96 -8.71 13.25 -0.84
C ILE A 96 -8.84 11.74 -1.10
N ARG A 97 -9.94 11.30 -1.74
CA ARG A 97 -10.13 9.89 -2.12
C ARG A 97 -9.06 9.41 -3.08
N LEU A 98 -8.65 10.23 -4.05
CA LEU A 98 -7.59 9.92 -5.00
C LEU A 98 -6.25 9.72 -4.29
N ASP A 99 -5.87 10.65 -3.41
CA ASP A 99 -4.61 10.56 -2.68
C ASP A 99 -4.61 9.38 -1.70
N LEU A 100 -5.74 9.13 -1.01
CA LEU A 100 -5.92 7.90 -0.22
C LEU A 100 -5.77 6.65 -1.08
N SER A 101 -6.39 6.61 -2.26
CA SER A 101 -6.31 5.47 -3.18
C SER A 101 -4.87 5.21 -3.63
N LYS A 102 -4.09 6.25 -3.92
CA LYS A 102 -2.68 6.14 -4.28
C LYS A 102 -1.87 5.51 -3.14
N VAL A 103 -2.04 5.99 -1.91
CA VAL A 103 -1.33 5.44 -0.75
C VAL A 103 -1.77 4.00 -0.46
N LEU A 104 -3.06 3.68 -0.59
CA LEU A 104 -3.58 2.33 -0.39
C LEU A 104 -3.09 1.36 -1.48
N LEU A 105 -2.98 1.82 -2.73
CA LEU A 105 -2.38 1.03 -3.81
C LEU A 105 -0.88 0.85 -3.61
N GLU A 106 -0.14 1.88 -3.19
CA GLU A 106 1.27 1.72 -2.86
C GLU A 106 1.45 0.73 -1.70
N ALA A 107 0.62 0.83 -0.66
CA ALA A 107 0.60 -0.10 0.47
C ALA A 107 0.33 -1.54 0.04
N HIS A 108 -0.52 -1.73 -0.97
CA HIS A 108 -0.81 -3.03 -1.55
C HIS A 108 0.38 -3.57 -2.38
N LEU A 109 1.00 -2.71 -3.20
CA LEU A 109 2.08 -3.08 -4.12
C LEU A 109 3.44 -3.25 -3.44
N LYS A 110 3.68 -2.53 -2.34
CA LYS A 110 4.91 -2.58 -1.54
C LYS A 110 4.59 -3.01 -0.10
N PRO A 111 4.16 -4.27 0.11
CA PRO A 111 3.87 -4.79 1.44
C PRO A 111 5.18 -4.81 2.25
N GLY A 112 5.39 -3.80 3.11
CA GLY A 112 6.67 -3.57 3.79
C GLY A 112 6.73 -2.23 4.54
N LYS A 113 6.11 -1.18 3.97
CA LYS A 113 6.12 0.18 4.57
C LYS A 113 4.99 0.34 5.58
N TYR A 114 5.00 -0.44 6.66
CA TYR A 114 3.74 -0.76 7.35
C TYR A 114 3.16 0.32 8.28
N PHE A 115 3.89 1.40 8.60
CA PHE A 115 3.45 2.28 9.68
C PHE A 115 3.53 3.79 9.38
N GLY A 116 4.46 4.27 8.56
CA GLY A 116 4.60 5.70 8.24
C GLY A 116 3.84 6.20 7.00
N GLN A 117 3.41 5.30 6.11
CA GLN A 117 2.92 5.72 4.78
C GLN A 117 1.61 6.52 4.80
N PHE A 118 0.81 6.41 5.87
CA PHE A 118 -0.42 7.17 6.04
C PHE A 118 -0.24 8.44 6.91
N GLU A 119 0.91 8.61 7.57
CA GLU A 119 1.15 9.75 8.46
C GLU A 119 1.13 11.08 7.71
N ALA A 120 1.70 11.12 6.49
CA ALA A 120 1.65 12.30 5.64
C ALA A 120 0.21 12.75 5.31
N LEU A 121 -0.71 11.79 5.12
CA LEU A 121 -2.13 12.09 4.89
C LEU A 121 -2.84 12.53 6.17
N ARG A 122 -2.53 11.87 7.29
CA ARG A 122 -3.07 12.16 8.62
C ARG A 122 -2.67 13.54 9.16
N ASN A 123 -1.48 14.02 8.80
CA ASN A 123 -1.02 15.37 9.14
C ASN A 123 -1.87 16.49 8.51
N PHE A 124 -2.71 16.19 7.51
CA PHE A 124 -3.60 17.16 6.87
C PHE A 124 -4.91 17.35 7.65
N ASP A 125 -5.71 16.30 7.79
CA ASP A 125 -6.99 16.32 8.52
C ASP A 125 -7.40 14.89 8.93
N ASN A 126 -6.98 14.46 10.11
CA ASN A 126 -7.24 13.13 10.65
C ASN A 126 -8.72 12.73 10.58
N ALA A 127 -9.63 13.62 10.99
CA ALA A 127 -11.05 13.29 11.08
C ALA A 127 -11.67 13.10 9.70
N ARG A 128 -11.30 13.95 8.73
CA ARG A 128 -11.78 13.83 7.34
C ARG A 128 -11.20 12.60 6.64
N ILE A 129 -9.91 12.31 6.84
CA ILE A 129 -9.27 11.10 6.30
C ILE A 129 -9.95 9.84 6.85
N ASP A 130 -10.17 9.76 8.16
CA ASP A 130 -10.85 8.62 8.79
C ASP A 130 -12.27 8.43 8.23
N ALA A 131 -13.03 9.52 8.05
CA ALA A 131 -14.37 9.45 7.47
C ALA A 131 -14.37 8.90 6.04
N GLU A 132 -13.40 9.29 5.21
CA GLU A 132 -13.27 8.79 3.83
C GLU A 132 -12.81 7.33 3.76
N LEU A 133 -11.88 6.92 4.63
CA LEU A 133 -11.50 5.52 4.78
C LEU A 133 -12.71 4.67 5.23
N MET A 134 -13.55 5.18 6.12
CA MET A 134 -14.78 4.50 6.54
C MET A 134 -15.79 4.36 5.38
N ARG A 135 -15.90 5.37 4.51
CA ARG A 135 -16.73 5.27 3.28
C ARG A 135 -16.22 4.16 2.36
N LEU A 136 -14.91 4.10 2.11
CA LEU A 136 -14.29 3.00 1.35
C LEU A 136 -14.58 1.63 1.99
N VAL A 137 -14.40 1.51 3.30
CA VAL A 137 -14.68 0.26 4.02
C VAL A 137 -16.16 -0.11 3.93
N ARG A 138 -17.08 0.85 3.82
CA ARG A 138 -18.52 0.60 3.64
C ARG A 138 -18.93 0.38 2.17
N GLY A 139 -17.99 0.45 1.23
CA GLY A 139 -18.26 0.21 -0.20
C GLY A 139 -18.89 1.40 -0.92
N ASP A 140 -18.49 2.63 -0.58
CA ASP A 140 -18.92 3.84 -1.29
C ASP A 140 -18.48 3.82 -2.76
N SER A 141 -19.43 4.04 -3.68
CA SER A 141 -19.21 3.94 -5.13
C SER A 141 -18.32 5.04 -5.70
N VAL A 142 -18.24 6.21 -5.05
CA VAL A 142 -17.42 7.33 -5.53
C VAL A 142 -15.94 7.07 -5.32
N PHE A 143 -15.58 6.16 -4.40
CA PHE A 143 -14.20 5.72 -4.22
C PHE A 143 -13.68 4.90 -5.41
N ALA A 144 -14.58 4.30 -6.21
CA ALA A 144 -14.18 3.56 -7.40
C ALA A 144 -13.45 4.48 -8.39
N GLU A 145 -14.03 5.63 -8.74
CA GLU A 145 -13.39 6.53 -9.72
C GLU A 145 -12.02 7.03 -9.24
N ALA A 146 -11.88 7.33 -7.94
CA ALA A 146 -10.60 7.70 -7.36
C ALA A 146 -9.56 6.57 -7.46
N LEU A 147 -9.97 5.32 -7.20
CA LEU A 147 -9.09 4.15 -7.31
C LEU A 147 -8.67 3.88 -8.76
N ASN A 148 -9.54 4.15 -9.73
CA ASN A 148 -9.23 4.07 -11.16
C ASN A 148 -8.06 4.99 -11.53
N GLN A 149 -8.24 6.26 -11.21
CA GLN A 149 -7.27 7.31 -11.53
C GLN A 149 -5.94 7.08 -10.81
N ALA A 150 -5.98 6.63 -9.56
CA ALA A 150 -4.78 6.25 -8.82
C ALA A 150 -4.04 5.07 -9.47
N SER A 151 -4.78 4.08 -9.99
CA SER A 151 -4.21 2.91 -10.67
C SER A 151 -3.55 3.29 -11.99
N ILE A 152 -4.18 4.16 -12.78
CA ILE A 152 -3.62 4.69 -14.04
C ILE A 152 -2.32 5.44 -13.75
N ALA A 153 -2.35 6.38 -12.78
CA ALA A 153 -1.16 7.14 -12.40
C ALA A 153 -0.01 6.25 -11.90
N ALA A 154 -0.31 5.17 -11.16
CA ALA A 154 0.68 4.21 -10.70
C ALA A 154 1.33 3.41 -11.84
N ILE A 155 0.59 3.15 -12.92
CA ILE A 155 1.10 2.49 -14.12
C ILE A 155 2.00 3.44 -14.91
N GLU A 156 1.56 4.69 -15.10
CA GLU A 156 2.29 5.71 -15.87
C GLU A 156 3.60 6.13 -15.19
N SER A 157 3.60 6.27 -13.87
CA SER A 157 4.80 6.62 -13.10
C SER A 157 5.84 5.50 -13.05
N ASN A 158 5.43 4.23 -13.16
CA ASN A 158 6.32 3.08 -13.16
C ASN A 158 6.71 2.64 -14.59
N ALA A 159 7.25 3.57 -15.40
CA ALA A 159 7.70 3.35 -16.80
C ALA A 159 8.66 2.17 -17.06
N ARG A 160 8.98 1.36 -16.04
CA ARG A 160 9.45 -0.02 -16.16
C ARG A 160 8.65 -0.94 -15.22
N PRO A 161 7.52 -1.52 -15.65
CA PRO A 161 6.71 -2.47 -14.88
C PRO A 161 7.43 -3.81 -14.62
N GLU A 162 8.75 -3.86 -14.75
CA GLU A 162 9.57 -5.05 -14.56
C GLU A 162 10.27 -5.02 -13.20
N SER A 163 10.65 -3.85 -12.67
CA SER A 163 11.37 -3.74 -11.39
C SER A 163 10.43 -3.70 -10.18
N ALA A 164 9.30 -3.00 -10.26
CA ALA A 164 8.30 -2.94 -9.19
C ALA A 164 7.66 -4.30 -8.88
N PHE A 165 7.82 -5.27 -9.79
CA PHE A 165 7.19 -6.58 -9.69
C PHE A 165 8.23 -7.67 -9.32
N GLN A 166 9.54 -7.42 -9.38
CA GLN A 166 10.58 -8.47 -9.39
C GLN A 166 10.66 -9.35 -8.13
N ASN A 167 10.16 -8.92 -6.96
CA ASN A 167 10.02 -9.77 -5.77
C ASN A 167 8.56 -10.17 -5.43
N SER A 168 7.61 -9.81 -6.31
CA SER A 168 6.18 -10.19 -6.32
C SER A 168 5.83 -11.01 -7.59
N PHE A 169 6.86 -11.46 -8.31
CA PHE A 169 6.89 -11.68 -9.78
C PHE A 169 6.20 -12.95 -10.30
N ARG A 170 5.45 -13.66 -9.46
CA ARG A 170 4.55 -14.74 -9.93
C ARG A 170 3.05 -14.39 -9.86
N ARG A 171 2.64 -13.33 -9.15
CA ARG A 171 1.20 -13.05 -8.95
C ARG A 171 0.59 -12.03 -9.91
N LEU A 172 1.39 -11.27 -10.65
CA LEU A 172 0.93 -10.12 -11.44
C LEU A 172 1.11 -10.22 -12.95
N ARG A 173 1.39 -11.41 -13.50
CA ARG A 173 1.47 -11.59 -14.97
C ARG A 173 0.07 -11.64 -15.62
N SER A 174 -0.59 -10.48 -15.70
CA SER A 174 -1.39 -10.00 -16.86
C SER A 174 -2.33 -8.81 -16.51
N GLY A 175 -1.88 -7.84 -15.71
CA GLY A 175 -2.81 -6.95 -15.00
C GLY A 175 -3.05 -5.53 -15.54
N ALA A 176 -2.30 -5.01 -16.51
CA ALA A 176 -2.44 -3.59 -16.89
C ALA A 176 -3.81 -3.24 -17.52
N GLY A 177 -4.54 -4.23 -18.04
CA GLY A 177 -5.93 -4.08 -18.53
C GLY A 177 -7.00 -4.64 -17.58
N ALA A 178 -6.62 -5.06 -16.37
CA ALA A 178 -7.49 -5.76 -15.42
C ALA A 178 -8.11 -4.85 -14.35
N PHE A 179 -7.60 -3.63 -14.17
CA PHE A 179 -8.11 -2.68 -13.17
C PHE A 179 -9.40 -1.97 -13.63
N ALA A 180 -9.57 -1.70 -14.93
CA ALA A 180 -10.75 -1.01 -15.45
C ALA A 180 -12.11 -1.70 -15.14
N PRO A 181 -12.26 -3.05 -15.27
CA PRO A 181 -13.53 -3.74 -15.00
C PRO A 181 -13.88 -3.88 -13.51
N VAL A 182 -12.89 -3.78 -12.62
CA VAL A 182 -13.05 -3.80 -11.15
C VAL A 182 -13.91 -2.64 -10.67
N LEU A 183 -13.73 -1.53 -11.35
CA LEU A 183 -14.29 -0.24 -11.01
C LEU A 183 -15.73 -0.15 -11.53
N THR A 184 -16.03 -0.85 -12.62
CA THR A 184 -17.39 -1.06 -13.12
C THR A 184 -18.22 -1.98 -12.20
N TYR A 185 -17.58 -2.90 -11.47
CA TYR A 185 -18.28 -3.83 -10.56
C TYR A 185 -18.74 -3.19 -9.24
N ILE A 186 -18.04 -2.15 -8.76
CA ILE A 186 -18.40 -1.44 -7.53
C ILE A 186 -19.58 -0.48 -7.73
N ALA A 187 -19.89 -0.10 -8.98
CA ALA A 187 -20.95 0.86 -9.29
C ALA A 187 -22.38 0.31 -9.10
N ASP A 188 -22.59 -1.00 -8.96
CA ASP A 188 -23.92 -1.61 -9.10
C ASP A 188 -24.25 -2.60 -7.98
N MET A 189 -24.30 -2.13 -6.72
CA MET A 189 -24.83 -2.88 -5.56
C MET A 189 -26.33 -3.29 -5.67
N ARG A 190 -26.83 -3.55 -6.88
CA ARG A 190 -27.99 -4.38 -7.21
C ARG A 190 -27.74 -5.10 -8.56
N ILE A 191 -27.11 -6.28 -8.49
CA ILE A 191 -26.87 -7.11 -9.67
C ILE A 191 -28.20 -7.55 -10.30
N THR A 192 -28.41 -7.19 -11.58
CA THR A 192 -29.56 -7.59 -12.41
C THR A 192 -29.22 -8.77 -13.32
N ASP A 193 -30.22 -9.50 -13.83
CA ASP A 193 -30.04 -10.67 -14.73
C ASP A 193 -29.30 -10.34 -16.05
N ALA A 194 -29.23 -9.06 -16.44
CA ALA A 194 -28.47 -8.58 -17.59
C ALA A 194 -26.94 -8.50 -17.31
N LEU A 195 -26.51 -8.30 -16.05
CA LEU A 195 -25.11 -8.26 -15.63
C LEU A 195 -24.44 -9.63 -15.75
N GLN A 196 -25.23 -10.69 -15.51
CA GLN A 196 -24.90 -12.10 -15.73
C GLN A 196 -24.51 -12.42 -17.19
N SER A 197 -24.98 -11.65 -18.18
CA SER A 197 -24.72 -11.93 -19.60
C SER A 197 -23.46 -11.24 -20.16
N ALA A 198 -22.93 -10.22 -19.49
CA ALA A 198 -21.74 -9.48 -19.92
C ALA A 198 -20.41 -10.07 -19.38
N ILE A 199 -20.42 -10.65 -18.17
CA ILE A 199 -19.30 -11.45 -17.59
C ILE A 199 -18.94 -12.64 -18.51
N ASN A 200 -19.89 -13.09 -19.34
CA ASN A 200 -19.73 -14.22 -20.25
C ASN A 200 -18.92 -13.94 -21.54
N ARG A 201 -18.39 -12.73 -21.82
CA ARG A 201 -17.74 -12.43 -23.12
C ARG A 201 -16.26 -12.00 -23.15
N ALA A 202 -15.57 -11.76 -22.04
CA ALA A 202 -14.09 -11.62 -22.00
C ALA A 202 -13.55 -11.79 -20.55
N PRO A 203 -12.29 -12.25 -20.34
CA PRO A 203 -11.99 -13.41 -19.50
C PRO A 203 -11.82 -13.10 -17.99
N ARG A 204 -12.67 -13.77 -17.19
CA ARG A 204 -12.67 -14.13 -15.75
C ARG A 204 -11.49 -13.66 -14.86
N SER A 205 -10.24 -13.70 -15.33
CA SER A 205 -9.05 -13.19 -14.64
C SER A 205 -9.13 -11.74 -14.15
N ARG A 206 -9.78 -10.83 -14.90
CA ARG A 206 -9.81 -9.39 -14.58
C ARG A 206 -10.72 -9.07 -13.41
N TYR A 207 -11.87 -9.75 -13.36
CA TYR A 207 -12.84 -9.61 -12.28
C TYR A 207 -12.32 -10.15 -10.94
N LEU A 208 -11.39 -11.10 -10.95
CA LEU A 208 -10.91 -11.71 -9.71
C LEU A 208 -9.70 -10.96 -9.14
N ALA A 209 -8.85 -10.45 -10.03
CA ALA A 209 -7.88 -9.41 -9.67
C ALA A 209 -8.57 -8.17 -9.04
N ALA A 210 -9.79 -7.85 -9.50
CA ALA A 210 -10.64 -6.82 -8.96
C ALA A 210 -10.91 -6.92 -7.47
N LEU A 211 -11.46 -8.09 -7.11
CA LEU A 211 -11.90 -8.38 -5.76
C LEU A 211 -10.72 -8.52 -4.82
N GLU A 212 -9.60 -9.06 -5.32
CA GLU A 212 -8.35 -9.15 -4.57
C GLU A 212 -7.79 -7.75 -4.26
N VAL A 213 -7.69 -6.87 -5.26
CA VAL A 213 -7.24 -5.49 -5.07
C VAL A 213 -8.15 -4.76 -4.09
N PHE A 214 -9.47 -4.87 -4.25
CA PHE A 214 -10.42 -4.19 -3.38
C PHE A 214 -10.39 -4.71 -1.94
N GLY A 215 -10.28 -6.03 -1.76
CA GLY A 215 -10.11 -6.65 -0.44
C GLY A 215 -8.83 -6.16 0.25
N ASN A 216 -7.72 -6.11 -0.47
CA ASN A 216 -6.44 -5.64 0.05
C ASN A 216 -6.40 -4.14 0.32
N VAL A 217 -7.06 -3.33 -0.52
CA VAL A 217 -7.23 -1.88 -0.34
C VAL A 217 -8.09 -1.59 0.88
N ARG A 218 -9.19 -2.33 1.08
CA ARG A 218 -10.01 -2.21 2.31
C ARG A 218 -9.25 -2.66 3.55
N ALA A 219 -8.46 -3.73 3.46
CA ALA A 219 -7.59 -4.15 4.54
C ALA A 219 -6.54 -3.09 4.91
N ALA A 220 -5.94 -2.45 3.91
CA ALA A 220 -5.01 -1.34 4.11
C ALA A 220 -5.73 -0.13 4.73
N ALA A 221 -6.96 0.17 4.30
CA ALA A 221 -7.78 1.23 4.87
C ALA A 221 -8.11 0.98 6.34
N VAL A 222 -8.43 -0.26 6.69
CA VAL A 222 -8.70 -0.65 8.08
C VAL A 222 -7.45 -0.52 8.94
N ARG A 223 -6.28 -0.90 8.42
CA ARG A 223 -5.01 -0.66 9.12
C ARG A 223 -4.77 0.84 9.34
N ALA A 224 -5.08 1.65 8.35
CA ALA A 224 -5.02 3.11 8.42
C ALA A 224 -6.10 3.73 9.31
N LEU A 225 -7.02 2.94 9.88
CA LEU A 225 -8.00 3.37 10.88
C LEU A 225 -7.63 2.89 12.30
N GLY A 226 -6.46 2.24 12.49
CA GLY A 226 -5.93 1.95 13.82
C GLY A 226 -5.74 3.25 14.59
N GLY A 227 -6.62 3.51 15.57
CA GLY A 227 -6.70 4.76 16.34
C GLY A 227 -7.95 5.62 16.10
N SER A 228 -8.83 5.26 15.17
CA SER A 228 -10.04 6.03 14.86
C SER A 228 -11.10 5.96 15.98
N PRO A 229 -11.81 7.07 16.30
CA PRO A 229 -12.86 7.07 17.32
C PRO A 229 -14.07 6.18 16.99
N ASP A 230 -14.31 5.83 15.72
CA ASP A 230 -15.40 4.93 15.28
C ASP A 230 -14.97 3.45 15.16
N ALA A 231 -14.04 3.01 16.02
CA ALA A 231 -13.51 1.64 16.00
C ALA A 231 -14.60 0.56 16.12
N THR A 232 -15.71 0.85 16.80
CA THR A 232 -16.81 -0.12 17.00
C THR A 232 -17.57 -0.42 15.71
N ALA A 233 -17.98 0.59 14.93
CA ALA A 233 -18.66 0.35 13.67
C ALA A 233 -17.75 -0.36 12.65
N LEU A 234 -16.46 -0.02 12.67
CA LEU A 234 -15.44 -0.66 11.86
C LEU A 234 -15.28 -2.14 12.19
N LYS A 235 -15.18 -2.49 13.48
CA LYS A 235 -15.16 -3.90 13.93
C LYS A 235 -16.36 -4.67 13.41
N LEU A 236 -17.57 -4.11 13.58
CA LEU A 236 -18.81 -4.77 13.15
C LEU A 236 -18.81 -5.01 11.63
N ALA A 237 -18.45 -4.01 10.83
CA ALA A 237 -18.40 -4.14 9.38
C ALA A 237 -17.41 -5.22 8.92
N LEU A 238 -16.24 -5.31 9.57
CA LEU A 238 -15.23 -6.32 9.28
C LEU A 238 -15.65 -7.72 9.70
N GLN A 239 -16.26 -7.85 10.88
CA GLN A 239 -16.83 -9.12 11.35
C GLN A 239 -17.90 -9.61 10.38
N THR A 240 -18.85 -8.74 9.99
CA THR A 240 -19.88 -9.09 8.99
C THR A 240 -19.25 -9.50 7.66
N GLN A 241 -18.23 -8.80 7.18
CA GLN A 241 -17.54 -9.19 5.95
C GLN A 241 -16.83 -10.54 6.08
N TYR A 242 -16.17 -10.80 7.21
CA TYR A 242 -15.51 -12.07 7.50
C TYR A 242 -16.53 -13.23 7.53
N GLU A 243 -17.67 -13.02 8.18
CA GLU A 243 -18.78 -13.97 8.22
C GLU A 243 -19.36 -14.24 6.83
N LEU A 244 -19.62 -13.19 6.05
CA LEU A 244 -20.09 -13.32 4.66
C LEU A 244 -19.10 -14.12 3.80
N MET A 245 -17.80 -13.88 3.95
CA MET A 245 -16.74 -14.63 3.26
C MET A 245 -16.62 -16.10 3.70
N ASN A 246 -17.12 -16.44 4.89
CA ASN A 246 -17.17 -17.83 5.36
C ASN A 246 -18.47 -18.53 4.96
N ALA A 247 -19.56 -17.78 4.90
CA ALA A 247 -20.88 -18.28 4.49
C ALA A 247 -20.97 -18.48 2.96
N GLN A 248 -20.34 -17.61 2.18
CA GLN A 248 -20.31 -17.72 0.73
C GLN A 248 -19.11 -18.56 0.30
N GLN A 249 -19.38 -19.79 -0.15
CA GLN A 249 -18.38 -20.52 -0.91
C GLN A 249 -18.41 -19.98 -2.35
N PRO A 250 -17.33 -19.34 -2.83
CA PRO A 250 -17.24 -19.03 -4.25
C PRO A 250 -17.36 -20.34 -5.03
N GLU A 251 -17.94 -20.27 -6.23
CA GLU A 251 -17.92 -21.40 -7.15
C GLU A 251 -16.49 -21.94 -7.30
N ALA A 252 -16.32 -23.26 -7.43
CA ALA A 252 -15.00 -23.91 -7.47
C ALA A 252 -14.07 -23.30 -8.55
N ASP A 253 -14.66 -22.86 -9.66
CA ASP A 253 -14.01 -22.18 -10.78
C ASP A 253 -13.45 -20.79 -10.42
N VAL A 254 -13.87 -20.21 -9.30
CA VAL A 254 -13.49 -18.88 -8.81
C VAL A 254 -12.64 -18.98 -7.54
N ALA A 255 -12.84 -20.03 -6.73
CA ALA A 255 -12.16 -20.25 -5.47
C ALA A 255 -10.63 -20.28 -5.58
N HIS A 256 -10.09 -20.79 -6.69
CA HIS A 256 -8.63 -20.89 -6.91
C HIS A 256 -7.98 -19.58 -7.38
N LEU A 257 -8.80 -18.61 -7.81
CA LEU A 257 -8.35 -17.32 -8.36
C LEU A 257 -8.42 -16.21 -7.31
N LEU A 258 -9.16 -16.43 -6.22
CA LEU A 258 -9.21 -15.53 -5.08
C LEU A 258 -8.36 -16.11 -3.95
N ASN A 259 -7.36 -15.36 -3.49
CA ASN A 259 -6.67 -15.71 -2.25
C ASN A 259 -7.52 -15.30 -1.04
N LEU A 260 -8.67 -15.97 -0.87
CA LEU A 260 -9.61 -15.68 0.21
C LEU A 260 -8.98 -15.82 1.59
N ASP A 261 -8.01 -16.72 1.75
CA ASP A 261 -7.28 -16.87 3.00
C ASP A 261 -6.42 -15.64 3.30
N ALA A 262 -5.72 -15.08 2.31
CA ALA A 262 -5.03 -13.80 2.50
C ALA A 262 -6.00 -12.70 2.92
N THR A 263 -7.13 -12.53 2.23
CA THR A 263 -8.15 -11.53 2.62
C THR A 263 -8.70 -11.78 4.04
N ARG A 264 -8.86 -13.04 4.46
CA ARG A 264 -9.26 -13.38 5.83
C ARG A 264 -8.18 -12.96 6.82
N VAL A 265 -6.92 -13.34 6.59
CA VAL A 265 -5.76 -12.92 7.39
C VAL A 265 -5.72 -11.40 7.53
N GLU A 266 -5.95 -10.69 6.42
CA GLU A 266 -6.00 -9.23 6.43
C GLU A 266 -7.07 -8.69 7.38
N ILE A 267 -8.29 -9.24 7.34
CA ILE A 267 -9.40 -8.84 8.23
C ILE A 267 -9.09 -9.20 9.68
N GLU A 268 -8.54 -10.39 9.94
CA GLU A 268 -8.17 -10.85 11.28
C GLU A 268 -7.11 -9.95 11.92
N VAL A 269 -6.07 -9.60 11.18
CA VAL A 269 -5.02 -8.64 11.62
C VAL A 269 -5.62 -7.26 11.89
N ALA A 270 -6.52 -6.82 11.02
CA ALA A 270 -7.23 -5.57 11.16
C ALA A 270 -8.08 -5.52 12.45
N LEU A 271 -8.88 -6.55 12.69
CA LEU A 271 -9.70 -6.67 13.90
C LEU A 271 -8.82 -6.69 15.15
N ALA A 272 -7.70 -7.41 15.11
CA ALA A 272 -6.74 -7.45 16.22
C ALA A 272 -6.21 -6.05 16.55
N ARG A 273 -5.87 -5.23 15.55
CA ARG A 273 -5.46 -3.83 15.74
C ARG A 273 -6.54 -2.95 16.35
N LEU A 274 -7.80 -3.26 16.09
CA LEU A 274 -8.92 -2.55 16.70
C LEU A 274 -9.18 -3.03 18.13
N GLY A 275 -8.46 -4.04 18.62
CA GLY A 275 -8.62 -4.63 19.94
C GLY A 275 -9.63 -5.79 19.97
N ASP A 276 -9.98 -6.37 18.82
CA ASP A 276 -10.67 -7.65 18.74
C ASP A 276 -9.75 -8.71 18.13
N ASN A 277 -9.00 -9.40 18.99
CA ASN A 277 -7.99 -10.36 18.56
C ASN A 277 -8.50 -11.80 18.45
N ALA A 278 -9.80 -12.05 18.64
CA ALA A 278 -10.31 -13.41 18.81
C ALA A 278 -10.02 -14.31 17.60
N LEU A 279 -10.27 -13.80 16.38
CA LEU A 279 -10.03 -14.56 15.15
C LEU A 279 -8.54 -14.79 14.89
N LEU A 280 -7.72 -13.74 15.05
CA LEU A 280 -6.28 -13.83 14.87
C LEU A 280 -5.65 -14.80 15.89
N ALA A 281 -6.09 -14.74 17.15
CA ALA A 281 -5.66 -15.65 18.20
C ALA A 281 -6.01 -17.10 17.87
N GLY A 282 -7.21 -17.35 17.31
CA GLY A 282 -7.62 -18.66 16.81
C GLY A 282 -6.71 -19.19 15.70
N ARG A 283 -6.34 -18.33 14.73
CA ARG A 283 -5.38 -18.69 13.68
C ARG A 283 -4.00 -19.00 14.24
N ILE A 284 -3.47 -18.15 15.12
CA ILE A 284 -2.18 -18.37 15.78
C ILE A 284 -2.18 -19.68 16.57
N ALA A 285 -3.26 -19.99 17.30
CA ALA A 285 -3.39 -21.25 18.03
C ALA A 285 -3.40 -22.48 17.10
N SER A 286 -4.03 -22.37 15.93
CA SER A 286 -4.00 -23.42 14.90
C SER A 286 -2.58 -23.64 14.35
N LEU A 287 -1.87 -22.55 14.03
CA LEU A 287 -0.47 -22.60 13.58
C LEU A 287 0.47 -23.20 14.66
N ARG A 288 0.28 -22.85 15.94
CA ARG A 288 1.02 -23.46 17.06
C ARG A 288 0.76 -24.96 17.17
N THR A 289 -0.51 -25.37 17.05
CA THR A 289 -0.88 -26.78 17.04
C THR A 289 -0.20 -27.53 15.88
N GLN A 290 -0.07 -26.89 14.71
CA GLN A 290 0.67 -27.46 13.58
C GLN A 290 2.16 -27.63 13.89
N ILE A 291 2.80 -26.63 14.51
CA ILE A 291 4.20 -26.69 14.94
C ILE A 291 4.41 -27.86 15.91
N GLU A 292 3.56 -27.96 16.95
CA GLU A 292 3.63 -29.03 17.94
C GLU A 292 3.51 -30.43 17.31
N ARG A 293 2.54 -30.61 16.40
CA ARG A 293 2.37 -31.88 15.67
C ARG A 293 3.61 -32.25 14.86
N VAL A 294 4.19 -31.29 14.13
CA VAL A 294 5.40 -31.52 13.32
C VAL A 294 6.60 -31.85 14.22
N GLN A 295 6.76 -31.16 15.35
CA GLN A 295 7.85 -31.42 16.29
C GLN A 295 7.73 -32.81 16.96
N GLN A 296 6.52 -33.24 17.31
CA GLN A 296 6.27 -34.57 17.90
C GLN A 296 6.61 -35.72 16.94
N LEU A 297 6.47 -35.51 15.63
CA LEU A 297 6.78 -36.52 14.61
C LEU A 297 8.30 -36.80 14.46
N LYS A 298 9.17 -36.16 15.26
CA LYS A 298 10.64 -36.27 15.16
C LYS A 298 11.12 -36.12 13.71
N VAL A 299 10.57 -35.14 13.02
CA VAL A 299 10.77 -34.93 11.58
C VAL A 299 12.26 -34.90 11.24
N ASN A 300 12.61 -35.62 10.17
CA ASN A 300 13.98 -35.76 9.70
C ASN A 300 14.61 -34.37 9.49
N VAL A 301 15.73 -34.12 10.18
CA VAL A 301 16.48 -32.86 10.10
C VAL A 301 16.93 -32.54 8.66
N ASN A 302 17.01 -33.57 7.80
CA ASN A 302 17.30 -33.44 6.37
C ASN A 302 16.08 -33.18 5.47
N MET A 303 14.93 -32.79 6.03
CA MET A 303 13.87 -32.20 5.21
C MET A 303 14.28 -30.80 4.70
N ASN A 304 13.88 -30.50 3.47
CA ASN A 304 14.05 -29.17 2.88
C ASN A 304 13.25 -28.14 3.69
N VAL A 305 13.83 -26.96 3.96
CA VAL A 305 13.18 -25.89 4.74
C VAL A 305 11.87 -25.43 4.11
N ASN A 306 11.80 -25.37 2.78
CA ASN A 306 10.56 -25.03 2.05
C ASN A 306 9.46 -26.08 2.24
N SER A 307 9.80 -27.24 2.81
CA SER A 307 8.87 -28.31 3.17
C SER A 307 8.76 -28.52 4.69
N ARG A 308 9.34 -27.62 5.52
CA ARG A 308 9.27 -27.68 6.99
C ARG A 308 8.10 -26.85 7.49
N PRO A 309 6.94 -27.47 7.80
CA PRO A 309 5.74 -26.71 8.11
C PRO A 309 5.85 -26.00 9.47
N ASP A 310 6.71 -26.48 10.37
CA ASP A 310 6.99 -25.84 11.65
C ASP A 310 7.69 -24.48 11.49
N LEU A 311 8.75 -24.41 10.69
CA LEU A 311 9.47 -23.15 10.44
C LEU A 311 8.64 -22.14 9.65
N ILE A 312 7.82 -22.63 8.72
CA ILE A 312 6.89 -21.80 7.94
C ILE A 312 5.82 -21.22 8.87
N ALA A 313 5.15 -22.06 9.67
CA ALA A 313 4.11 -21.62 10.60
C ALA A 313 4.66 -20.67 11.66
N GLN A 314 5.87 -20.92 12.19
CA GLN A 314 6.52 -20.05 13.16
C GLN A 314 6.80 -18.65 12.57
N ASN A 315 7.33 -18.60 11.34
CA ASN A 315 7.57 -17.33 10.67
C ASN A 315 6.25 -16.60 10.33
N GLU A 316 5.21 -17.35 9.96
CA GLU A 316 3.87 -16.80 9.72
C GLU A 316 3.28 -16.17 10.99
N ILE A 317 3.36 -16.85 12.14
CA ILE A 317 2.92 -16.29 13.44
C ILE A 317 3.65 -14.96 13.71
N ALA A 318 4.97 -14.90 13.51
CA ALA A 318 5.74 -13.69 13.74
C ALA A 318 5.29 -12.53 12.84
N HIS A 319 5.05 -12.79 11.55
CA HIS A 319 4.49 -11.80 10.64
C HIS A 319 3.09 -11.34 11.05
N LEU A 320 2.20 -12.27 11.43
CA LEU A 320 0.85 -11.94 11.89
C LEU A 320 0.88 -11.01 13.11
N LEU A 321 1.75 -11.28 14.07
CA LEU A 321 1.93 -10.45 15.27
C LEU A 321 2.53 -9.09 14.94
N LEU A 322 3.56 -9.03 14.11
CA LEU A 322 4.14 -7.76 13.64
C LEU A 322 3.04 -6.89 13.01
N ARG A 323 2.28 -7.51 12.12
CA ARG A 323 1.18 -6.85 11.41
C ARG A 323 0.02 -6.50 12.34
N ALA A 324 -0.20 -7.20 13.45
CA ALA A 324 -1.18 -6.81 14.46
C ALA A 324 -0.70 -5.66 15.36
N GLY A 325 0.57 -5.23 15.25
CA GLY A 325 1.18 -4.23 16.13
C GLY A 325 1.76 -4.83 17.43
N GLU A 326 1.77 -6.15 17.55
CA GLU A 326 2.28 -6.90 18.70
C GLU A 326 3.81 -7.10 18.59
N LEU A 327 4.55 -5.99 18.57
CA LEU A 327 5.98 -5.97 18.22
C LEU A 327 6.85 -6.87 19.12
N ASP A 328 6.64 -6.81 20.44
CA ASP A 328 7.38 -7.67 21.39
C ASP A 328 7.07 -9.16 21.17
N SER A 329 5.82 -9.48 20.83
CA SER A 329 5.42 -10.86 20.53
C SER A 329 6.06 -11.33 19.22
N ALA A 330 6.06 -10.50 18.18
CA ALA A 330 6.72 -10.79 16.92
C ALA A 330 8.23 -11.02 17.08
N GLU A 331 8.92 -10.16 17.85
CA GLU A 331 10.35 -10.33 18.16
C GLU A 331 10.62 -11.68 18.85
N ARG A 332 9.79 -12.07 19.82
CA ARG A 332 9.92 -13.37 20.49
C ARG A 332 9.78 -14.54 19.52
N GLU A 333 8.79 -14.49 18.62
CA GLU A 333 8.53 -15.59 17.69
C GLU A 333 9.63 -15.72 16.64
N TRP A 334 10.18 -14.61 16.12
CA TRP A 334 11.35 -14.65 15.23
C TRP A 334 12.63 -15.07 15.93
N THR A 335 12.82 -14.68 17.19
CA THR A 335 13.96 -15.16 18.00
C THR A 335 13.88 -16.68 18.16
N ALA A 336 12.70 -17.21 18.51
CA ALA A 336 12.48 -18.65 18.61
C ALA A 336 12.66 -19.38 17.27
N ALA A 337 12.21 -18.77 16.16
CA ALA A 337 12.43 -19.29 14.81
C ALA A 337 13.92 -19.40 14.47
N ALA A 338 14.69 -18.34 14.77
CA ALA A 338 16.12 -18.29 14.53
C ALA A 338 16.86 -19.35 15.39
N ASP A 339 16.55 -19.43 16.67
CA ASP A 339 17.16 -20.40 17.59
C ASP A 339 16.89 -21.85 17.14
N GLY A 340 15.64 -22.15 16.77
CA GLY A 340 15.25 -23.45 16.24
C GLY A 340 16.00 -23.80 14.95
N ALA A 341 16.05 -22.87 14.00
CA ALA A 341 16.74 -23.08 12.73
C ALA A 341 18.27 -23.19 12.88
N LEU A 342 18.88 -22.48 13.84
CA LEU A 342 20.30 -22.62 14.16
C LEU A 342 20.65 -24.00 14.69
N ILE A 343 19.81 -24.58 15.56
CA ILE A 343 19.99 -25.95 16.05
C ILE A 343 19.99 -26.94 14.89
N MET A 344 19.04 -26.77 13.95
CA MET A 344 18.94 -27.61 12.75
C MET A 344 20.15 -27.42 11.82
N LEU A 345 20.60 -26.18 11.63
CA LEU A 345 21.73 -25.85 10.76
C LEU A 345 23.01 -26.57 11.20
N ARG A 346 23.23 -26.75 12.51
CA ARG A 346 24.40 -27.48 13.05
C ARG A 346 24.48 -28.93 12.58
N GLN A 347 23.33 -29.55 12.29
CA GLN A 347 23.21 -30.95 11.90
C GLN A 347 22.95 -31.15 10.40
N ALA A 348 22.65 -30.06 9.69
CA ALA A 348 22.32 -30.11 8.27
C ALA A 348 23.56 -30.11 7.38
N GLU A 349 23.46 -30.87 6.27
CA GLU A 349 24.50 -30.99 5.26
C GLU A 349 23.97 -30.60 3.86
N GLY A 350 24.89 -30.34 2.93
CA GLY A 350 24.59 -30.10 1.52
C GLY A 350 23.52 -29.00 1.30
N ARG A 351 22.54 -29.31 0.42
CA ARG A 351 21.49 -28.36 0.02
C ARG A 351 20.59 -27.92 1.19
N ASN A 352 20.40 -28.76 2.19
CA ASN A 352 19.58 -28.42 3.35
C ASN A 352 20.28 -27.39 4.23
N ARG A 353 21.59 -27.51 4.40
CA ARG A 353 22.39 -26.50 5.11
C ARG A 353 22.28 -25.13 4.44
N SER A 354 22.43 -25.08 3.11
CA SER A 354 22.26 -23.84 2.34
C SER A 354 20.85 -23.26 2.51
N SER A 355 19.82 -24.11 2.40
CA SER A 355 18.43 -23.69 2.56
C SER A 355 18.11 -23.15 3.97
N LEU A 356 18.66 -23.76 5.02
CA LEU A 356 18.53 -23.28 6.40
C LEU A 356 19.27 -21.97 6.61
N SER A 357 20.45 -21.81 6.02
CA SER A 357 21.17 -20.53 6.07
C SER A 357 20.35 -19.43 5.39
N SER A 358 19.83 -19.66 4.18
CA SER A 358 18.99 -18.66 3.51
C SER A 358 17.73 -18.30 4.31
N TYR A 359 17.09 -19.30 4.93
CA TYR A 359 15.96 -19.05 5.84
C TYR A 359 16.37 -18.20 7.05
N LEU A 360 17.49 -18.52 7.70
CA LEU A 360 18.03 -17.71 8.80
C LEU A 360 18.34 -16.28 8.36
N GLY A 361 18.86 -16.08 7.15
CA GLY A 361 19.06 -14.76 6.57
C GLY A 361 17.76 -13.95 6.55
N ALA A 362 16.67 -14.53 6.05
CA ALA A 362 15.36 -13.88 6.03
C ALA A 362 14.77 -13.66 7.44
N VAL A 363 14.89 -14.64 8.35
CA VAL A 363 14.38 -14.52 9.72
C VAL A 363 15.11 -13.44 10.50
N TYR A 364 16.44 -13.37 10.41
CA TYR A 364 17.23 -12.33 11.07
C TYR A 364 16.96 -10.94 10.49
N TYR A 365 16.71 -10.85 9.18
CA TYR A 365 16.29 -9.61 8.55
C TYR A 365 14.95 -9.13 9.15
N ASN A 366 13.95 -10.00 9.19
CA ASN A 366 12.63 -9.66 9.75
C ASN A 366 12.70 -9.35 11.26
N LEU A 367 13.54 -10.07 12.01
CA LEU A 367 13.82 -9.78 13.41
C LEU A 367 14.40 -8.38 13.58
N ALA A 368 15.31 -7.95 12.70
CA ALA A 368 15.84 -6.61 12.71
C ALA A 368 14.77 -5.55 12.43
N CYS A 369 13.86 -5.80 11.47
CA CYS A 369 12.71 -4.91 11.21
C CYS A 369 11.85 -4.74 12.47
N ALA A 370 11.48 -5.84 13.14
CA ALA A 370 10.70 -5.80 14.37
C ALA A 370 11.41 -5.04 15.50
N GLN A 371 12.72 -5.23 15.65
CA GLN A 371 13.53 -4.54 16.67
C GLN A 371 13.71 -3.06 16.37
N SER A 372 13.88 -2.70 15.10
CA SER A 372 14.00 -1.31 14.64
C SER A 372 12.69 -0.55 14.89
N LEU A 373 11.53 -1.13 14.57
CA LEU A 373 10.21 -0.55 14.89
C LEU A 373 9.97 -0.35 16.40
N GLN A 374 10.71 -1.06 17.25
CA GLN A 374 10.66 -0.91 18.71
C GLN A 374 11.75 0.04 19.27
N LEU A 375 12.45 0.77 18.40
CA LEU A 375 13.59 1.63 18.75
C LEU A 375 14.76 0.88 19.42
N LYS A 376 14.85 -0.45 19.24
CA LYS A 376 15.93 -1.30 19.76
C LYS A 376 17.11 -1.32 18.79
N SER A 377 17.60 -0.16 18.35
CA SER A 377 18.48 -0.02 17.18
C SER A 377 19.79 -0.82 17.27
N SER A 378 20.40 -0.95 18.46
CA SER A 378 21.60 -1.77 18.62
C SER A 378 21.33 -3.26 18.41
N LYS A 379 20.21 -3.78 18.94
CA LYS A 379 19.77 -5.17 18.68
C LYS A 379 19.42 -5.37 17.21
N ALA A 380 18.71 -4.42 16.61
CA ALA A 380 18.35 -4.47 15.20
C ALA A 380 19.60 -4.57 14.31
N LEU A 381 20.66 -3.80 14.62
CA LEU A 381 21.93 -3.86 13.88
C LEU A 381 22.62 -5.22 14.05
N GLU A 382 22.62 -5.81 15.24
CA GLU A 382 23.13 -7.17 15.47
C GLU A 382 22.37 -8.22 14.68
N SER A 383 21.04 -8.10 14.61
CA SER A 383 20.20 -8.99 13.79
C SER A 383 20.47 -8.82 12.30
N LEU A 384 20.65 -7.59 11.78
CA LEU A 384 21.04 -7.37 10.38
C LEU A 384 22.40 -7.96 10.03
N LYS A 385 23.38 -7.86 10.94
CA LYS A 385 24.69 -8.51 10.77
C LYS A 385 24.53 -10.02 10.58
N LYS A 386 23.76 -10.66 11.47
CA LYS A 386 23.45 -12.10 11.36
C LYS A 386 22.69 -12.44 10.07
N ALA A 387 21.79 -11.57 9.62
CA ALA A 387 21.08 -11.78 8.36
C ALA A 387 22.06 -11.89 7.18
N VAL A 388 23.04 -10.96 7.10
CA VAL A 388 24.08 -10.95 6.07
C VAL A 388 25.04 -12.13 6.22
N GLU A 389 25.46 -12.46 7.45
CA GLU A 389 26.28 -13.65 7.73
C GLU A 389 25.62 -14.95 7.22
N HIS A 390 24.29 -15.00 7.25
CA HIS A 390 23.50 -16.13 6.76
C HIS A 390 23.08 -16.04 5.29
N GLY A 391 23.54 -15.01 4.57
CA GLY A 391 23.42 -14.89 3.11
C GLY A 391 22.31 -13.96 2.61
N TYR A 392 21.68 -13.16 3.47
CA TYR A 392 20.82 -12.07 3.02
C TYR A 392 21.66 -11.01 2.28
N ASN A 393 21.23 -10.59 1.09
CA ASN A 393 22.03 -9.73 0.21
C ASN A 393 21.23 -8.64 -0.52
N ASP A 394 19.97 -8.39 -0.14
CA ASP A 394 19.19 -7.27 -0.70
C ASP A 394 19.53 -5.95 0.00
N PHE A 395 20.77 -5.48 -0.24
CA PHE A 395 21.29 -4.25 0.35
C PHE A 395 20.54 -3.01 -0.14
N ALA A 396 20.02 -3.02 -1.36
CA ALA A 396 19.22 -1.91 -1.87
C ALA A 396 17.93 -1.76 -1.06
N TRP A 397 17.24 -2.88 -0.78
CA TRP A 397 16.06 -2.88 0.07
C TRP A 397 16.36 -2.44 1.50
N MET A 398 17.49 -2.85 2.10
CA MET A 398 17.89 -2.38 3.44
C MET A 398 17.93 -0.85 3.58
N LEU A 399 18.26 -0.13 2.51
CA LEU A 399 18.29 1.34 2.50
C LEU A 399 16.89 1.97 2.38
N GLU A 400 15.93 1.25 1.82
CA GLU A 400 14.59 1.74 1.47
C GLU A 400 13.49 1.23 2.42
N ASP A 401 13.76 0.16 3.15
CA ASP A 401 12.79 -0.48 4.04
C ASP A 401 12.38 0.48 5.16
N GLY A 402 11.10 0.84 5.22
CA GLY A 402 10.58 1.74 6.25
C GLY A 402 10.76 1.20 7.66
N ASP A 403 10.71 -0.12 7.84
CA ASP A 403 10.81 -0.75 9.16
C ASP A 403 12.24 -0.63 9.73
N LEU A 404 13.25 -0.43 8.86
CA LEU A 404 14.65 -0.23 9.23
C LEU A 404 15.05 1.24 9.42
N TYR A 405 14.09 2.18 9.40
CA TYR A 405 14.37 3.61 9.55
C TYR A 405 15.24 3.92 10.78
N GLU A 406 14.87 3.40 11.95
CA GLU A 406 15.57 3.68 13.21
C GLU A 406 16.97 3.07 13.27
N VAL A 407 17.17 1.86 12.73
CA VAL A 407 18.50 1.24 12.72
C VAL A 407 19.44 1.91 11.72
N ARG A 408 18.94 2.47 10.61
CA ARG A 408 19.78 3.22 9.65
C ARG A 408 20.45 4.45 10.28
N HIS A 409 19.81 5.05 11.29
CA HIS A 409 20.35 6.20 12.03
C HIS A 409 21.29 5.79 13.18
N HIS A 410 21.47 4.49 13.45
CA HIS A 410 22.41 4.02 14.45
C HIS A 410 23.85 4.28 13.99
N ALA A 411 24.70 4.83 14.88
CA ALA A 411 26.07 5.23 14.54
C ALA A 411 26.92 4.10 13.91
N GLY A 412 26.67 2.84 14.29
CA GLY A 412 27.36 1.68 13.74
C GLY A 412 26.84 1.17 12.40
N PHE A 413 25.67 1.64 11.91
CA PHE A 413 25.06 1.12 10.68
C PHE A 413 25.85 1.50 9.45
N ALA A 414 26.13 2.80 9.24
CA ALA A 414 26.83 3.27 8.04
C ALA A 414 28.19 2.59 7.86
N ALA A 415 29.01 2.56 8.92
CA ALA A 415 30.32 1.91 8.89
C ALA A 415 30.22 0.40 8.62
N TRP A 416 29.23 -0.29 9.18
CA TRP A 416 29.04 -1.71 8.88
C TRP A 416 28.57 -1.91 7.44
N PHE A 417 27.57 -1.15 6.99
CA PHE A 417 26.95 -1.28 5.68
C PHE A 417 27.94 -1.01 4.55
N GLU A 418 28.77 0.04 4.64
CA GLU A 418 29.82 0.34 3.67
C GLU A 418 30.84 -0.80 3.52
N ASN A 419 31.06 -1.60 4.58
CA ASN A 419 32.01 -2.71 4.55
C ASN A 419 31.42 -3.99 3.92
N VAL A 420 30.09 -4.18 3.95
CA VAL A 420 29.46 -5.43 3.50
C VAL A 420 28.66 -5.29 2.21
N ALA A 421 28.17 -4.09 1.89
CA ALA A 421 27.37 -3.86 0.70
C ALA A 421 28.25 -3.72 -0.56
N PRO A 422 27.74 -4.09 -1.75
CA PRO A 422 28.41 -3.78 -3.01
C PRO A 422 28.68 -2.27 -3.14
N PRO A 423 29.82 -1.84 -3.71
CA PRO A 423 30.16 -0.42 -3.84
C PRO A 423 29.04 0.44 -4.49
N SER A 424 28.38 -0.11 -5.52
CA SER A 424 27.26 0.56 -6.21
C SER A 424 26.06 0.87 -5.32
N VAL A 425 25.86 0.11 -4.25
CA VAL A 425 24.79 0.35 -3.26
C VAL A 425 25.32 1.19 -2.10
N ALA A 426 26.54 0.95 -1.64
CA ALA A 426 27.17 1.68 -0.55
C ALA A 426 27.29 3.19 -0.86
N ASP A 427 27.60 3.55 -2.11
CA ASP A 427 27.72 4.96 -2.52
C ASP A 427 26.43 5.77 -2.34
N ARG A 428 25.25 5.11 -2.32
CA ARG A 428 23.95 5.77 -2.06
C ARG A 428 23.88 6.41 -0.66
N LEU A 429 24.62 5.89 0.32
CA LEU A 429 24.71 6.49 1.66
C LEU A 429 25.48 7.82 1.65
N ARG A 430 26.44 7.98 0.74
CA ARG A 430 27.31 9.17 0.67
C ARG A 430 26.66 10.31 -0.10
N THR A 431 25.83 9.99 -1.09
CA THR A 431 25.21 10.99 -1.97
C THR A 431 23.91 11.59 -1.42
N GLY A 432 23.48 11.21 -0.21
CA GLY A 432 22.27 11.75 0.42
C GLY A 432 21.01 11.45 -0.38
N GLY A 433 20.79 10.17 -0.69
CA GLY A 433 19.67 9.69 -1.51
C GLY A 433 18.29 10.14 -1.05
#